data_AF-A0A354X8A6-F1
#
_entry.id   AF-A0A354X8A6-F1
#
_cell.length_a   1.000
_cell.length_b   1.000
_cell.length_c   1.000
_cell.angle_alpha   90.00
_cell.angle_beta   90.00
_cell.angle_gamma   90.00
#
_symmetry.space_group_name_H-M   'P 1'
#
loop_
_entity.id
_entity.type
_entity.pdbx_description
1 polymer ?
#
loop_
_entity_poly.entity_id
_entity_poly.type
_entity_poly.pdbx_seq_one_letter_code
_entity_poly.pdbx_strand_id
1 'polypeptide(L)' 'ENIADIYQDVRNFISVYQYGLTDRMNDALYACVKNFRTYWGQKLVNVLRPLHTLLFSDATHSEENADLNEEDL' A
#
# COMPACT_ATOMS: atom_id res chain seq x y z
N GLU A 1 -0.07 3.16 -10.93
CA GLU A 1 -1.29 2.38 -11.20
C GLU A 1 -1.82 1.66 -9.95
N ASN A 2 -1.12 0.66 -9.40
CA ASN A 2 -1.65 -0.12 -8.25
C ASN A 2 -2.11 0.73 -7.04
N ILE A 3 -1.38 1.78 -6.65
CA ILE A 3 -1.80 2.69 -5.56
C ILE A 3 -3.03 3.53 -5.96
N ALA A 4 -3.10 3.97 -7.23
CA ALA A 4 -4.22 4.74 -7.73
C ALA A 4 -5.52 3.90 -7.76
N ASP A 5 -5.41 2.63 -8.14
CA ASP A 5 -6.54 1.69 -8.13
C ASP A 5 -7.08 1.46 -6.70
N ILE A 6 -6.18 1.30 -5.72
CA ILE A 6 -6.55 1.20 -4.30
C ILE A 6 -7.22 2.49 -3.82
N TYR A 7 -6.64 3.64 -4.18
CA TYR A 7 -7.18 4.94 -3.81
C TYR A 7 -8.58 5.16 -4.37
N GLN A 8 -8.85 4.75 -5.60
CA GLN A 8 -10.15 4.91 -6.24
C GLN A 8 -11.26 4.23 -5.44
N ASP A 9 -11.08 2.97 -5.03
CA ASP A 9 -12.08 2.25 -4.24
C ASP A 9 -12.33 2.87 -2.88
N VAL A 10 -11.25 3.19 -2.16
CA VAL A 10 -11.34 3.78 -0.82
C VAL A 10 -11.97 5.17 -0.90
N ARG A 11 -11.60 5.98 -1.89
CA ARG A 11 -12.17 7.31 -2.09
C ARG A 11 -13.64 7.26 -2.49
N ASN A 12 -14.03 6.31 -3.34
CA ASN A 12 -15.44 6.12 -3.72
C ASN A 12 -16.29 5.76 -2.50
N PHE A 13 -15.79 4.83 -1.67
CA PHE A 13 -16.44 4.47 -0.40
C PHE A 13 -16.60 5.68 0.53
N ILE A 14 -15.51 6.38 0.84
CA ILE A 14 -15.52 7.52 1.76
C ILE A 14 -16.44 8.64 1.25
N SER A 15 -16.41 8.93 -0.05
CA SER A 15 -17.25 9.97 -0.65
C SER A 15 -18.73 9.70 -0.42
N VAL A 16 -19.18 8.43 -0.52
CA VAL A 16 -20.57 8.06 -0.21
C VAL A 16 -20.85 8.11 1.29
N TYR A 17 -19.90 7.65 2.11
CA TYR A 17 -20.06 7.55 3.55
C TYR A 17 -20.24 8.93 4.23
N GLN A 18 -19.64 9.98 3.66
CA GLN A 18 -19.73 11.36 4.16
C GLN A 18 -21.14 11.96 4.15
N TYR A 19 -22.06 11.43 3.34
CA TYR A 19 -23.43 11.94 3.25
C TYR A 19 -24.35 11.44 4.39
N GLY A 20 -23.93 10.44 5.17
CA GLY A 20 -24.70 9.96 6.33
C GLY A 20 -26.02 9.25 5.99
N LEU A 21 -26.20 8.82 4.74
CA LEU A 21 -27.40 8.11 4.29
C LEU A 21 -27.20 6.60 4.45
N THR A 22 -27.77 6.00 5.51
CA THR A 22 -27.52 4.62 5.95
C THR A 22 -27.59 3.58 4.83
N ASP A 23 -28.62 3.64 3.97
CA ASP A 23 -28.78 2.66 2.89
C ASP A 23 -27.61 2.72 1.90
N ARG A 24 -27.22 3.93 1.50
CA ARG A 24 -26.09 4.15 0.57
C ARG A 24 -24.76 3.83 1.22
N MET A 25 -24.62 4.08 2.52
CA MET A 25 -23.44 3.73 3.29
C MET A 25 -23.24 2.21 3.32
N ASN A 26 -24.31 1.44 3.53
CA ASN A 26 -24.27 -0.01 3.53
C ASN A 26 -23.89 -0.58 2.15
N ASP A 27 -24.47 -0.05 1.08
CA ASP A 27 -24.14 -0.45 -0.29
C ASP A 27 -22.68 -0.13 -0.64
N ALA A 28 -22.20 1.06 -0.27
CA ALA A 28 -20.82 1.46 -0.51
C ALA A 28 -19.83 0.60 0.28
N LEU A 29 -20.16 0.26 1.54
CA LEU A 29 -19.35 -0.64 2.35
C LEU A 29 -19.29 -2.04 1.72
N TYR A 30 -20.45 -2.59 1.33
CA TYR A 30 -20.53 -3.89 0.67
C TYR A 30 -19.68 -3.94 -0.60
N ALA A 31 -19.79 -2.91 -1.46
CA ALA A 31 -18.99 -2.80 -2.68
C ALA A 31 -17.49 -2.73 -2.38
N CYS A 32 -17.06 -1.88 -1.44
CA CYS A 32 -15.66 -1.73 -1.05
C CYS A 32 -15.06 -3.05 -0.53
N VAL A 33 -15.79 -3.78 0.32
CA VAL A 33 -15.36 -5.08 0.86
C VAL A 33 -15.30 -6.15 -0.23
N LYS A 34 -16.30 -6.20 -1.12
CA LYS A 34 -16.30 -7.12 -2.26
C LYS A 34 -15.10 -6.86 -3.18
N ASN A 35 -14.85 -5.59 -3.49
CA ASN A 35 -13.76 -5.15 -4.35
C ASN A 35 -12.40 -5.45 -3.72
N PHE A 36 -12.27 -5.32 -2.40
CA PHE A 36 -11.06 -5.70 -1.66
C PHE A 36 -10.73 -7.18 -1.88
N ARG A 37 -11.73 -8.05 -1.70
CA ARG A 37 -11.58 -9.50 -1.91
C ARG A 37 -11.32 -9.87 -3.38
N THR A 38 -11.87 -9.11 -4.31
CA THR A 38 -11.85 -9.47 -5.74
C THR A 38 -10.62 -8.94 -6.47
N TYR A 39 -10.12 -7.75 -6.13
CA TYR A 39 -9.00 -7.16 -6.86
C TYR A 39 -8.07 -6.25 -6.02
N TRP A 40 -8.55 -5.21 -5.33
CA TRP A 40 -7.61 -4.20 -4.81
C TRP A 40 -6.85 -4.67 -3.57
N GLY A 41 -7.34 -5.69 -2.86
CA GLY A 41 -6.58 -6.37 -1.81
C GLY A 41 -5.33 -7.07 -2.35
N GLN A 42 -5.41 -7.67 -3.54
CA GLN A 42 -4.22 -8.23 -4.21
C GLN A 42 -3.26 -7.12 -4.66
N LYS A 43 -3.79 -6.01 -5.20
CA LYS A 43 -2.97 -4.85 -5.58
C LYS A 43 -2.23 -4.26 -4.37
N LEU A 44 -2.88 -4.23 -3.20
CA LEU A 44 -2.26 -3.77 -1.95
C LEU A 44 -1.02 -4.59 -1.59
N VAL A 45 -1.14 -5.92 -1.49
CA VAL A 45 0.01 -6.76 -1.13
C VAL A 45 1.11 -6.73 -2.20
N ASN A 46 0.73 -6.58 -3.47
CA ASN A 46 1.69 -6.44 -4.58
C ASN A 46 2.49 -5.14 -4.49
N VAL A 47 1.95 -4.08 -3.88
CA VAL A 47 2.64 -2.80 -3.68
C VAL A 47 3.45 -2.77 -2.40
N LEU A 48 3.00 -3.42 -1.33
CA LEU A 48 3.70 -3.41 -0.04
C LEU A 48 5.12 -3.99 -0.14
N ARG A 49 5.31 -5.08 -0.89
CA ARG A 49 6.63 -5.72 -1.06
C ARG A 49 7.66 -4.78 -1.71
N PRO A 50 7.44 -4.21 -2.91
CA PRO A 50 8.40 -3.30 -3.53
C PRO A 50 8.58 -2.00 -2.73
N LEU A 51 7.54 -1.48 -2.05
CA LEU A 51 7.70 -0.33 -1.18
C LEU A 51 8.64 -0.62 0.00
N HIS A 52 8.48 -1.79 0.63
CA HIS A 52 9.37 -2.22 1.71
C HIS A 52 10.82 -2.33 1.21
N THR A 53 11.02 -2.99 0.06
CA THR A 53 12.35 -3.06 -0.56
C THR A 53 12.90 -1.67 -0.83
N LEU A 54 12.13 -0.76 -1.42
CA LEU A 54 12.61 0.61 -1.70
C LEU A 54 13.00 1.37 -0.42
N LEU A 55 12.25 1.20 0.67
CA LEU A 55 12.49 1.91 1.93
C LEU A 55 13.70 1.36 2.70
N PHE A 56 13.99 0.06 2.60
CA PHE A 56 15.00 -0.62 3.42
C PHE A 56 16.19 -1.22 2.65
N SER A 57 16.15 -1.22 1.31
CA SER A 57 17.25 -1.74 0.47
C SER A 57 18.49 -0.84 0.49
N ASP A 58 18.35 0.47 0.73
CA ASP A 58 19.49 1.39 0.88
C ASP A 58 19.96 1.49 2.35
N ALA A 59 19.08 1.19 3.31
CA ALA A 59 19.43 1.16 4.73
C ALA A 59 20.36 0.00 5.10
N THR A 60 20.41 -1.05 4.27
CA THR A 60 21.29 -2.21 4.46
C THR A 60 22.64 -2.07 3.74
N HIS A 61 22.76 -1.17 2.76
CA HIS A 61 24.03 -0.95 2.04
C HIS A 61 24.93 0.15 2.64
N SER A 62 24.38 0.97 3.56
CA SER A 62 25.12 2.06 4.22
C SER A 62 25.82 1.67 5.52
N GLU A 63 25.58 0.47 6.06
CA GLU A 63 26.21 0.01 7.32
C GLU A 63 27.26 -1.11 7.14
N GLU A 64 27.38 -1.72 5.95
CA GLU A 64 28.35 -2.82 5.71
C GLU A 64 29.63 -2.42 4.95
N ASN A 65 29.84 -1.13 4.62
CA ASN A 65 31.04 -0.66 3.90
C ASN A 65 32.04 0.13 4.80
N ALA A 66 32.03 -0.09 6.11
CA ALA A 66 32.86 0.66 7.07
C ALA A 66 33.95 -0.16 7.78
N ASP A 67 34.26 -1.40 7.36
CA ASP A 67 35.23 -2.23 8.12
C ASP A 67 36.13 -3.17 7.29
N LEU A 68 36.53 -2.79 6.07
CA LEU A 68 37.55 -3.54 5.32
C LEU A 68 38.50 -2.59 4.55
N ASN A 69 39.27 -1.78 5.27
CA ASN A 69 40.47 -1.12 4.71
C ASN A 69 41.38 -0.59 5.84
N GLU A 70 41.96 -1.49 6.64
CA GLU A 70 43.10 -1.11 7.50
C GLU A 70 44.03 -2.31 7.79
N GLU A 71 44.45 -3.03 6.74
CA GLU A 71 45.60 -3.97 6.82
C GLU A 71 46.10 -4.29 5.40
N ASP A 72 46.79 -3.33 4.75
CA ASP A 72 47.87 -3.53 3.77
C ASP A 72 48.17 -2.20 3.04
N LEU A 73 49.14 -1.43 3.58
CA LEU A 73 50.19 -0.63 2.90
C LEU A 73 50.79 0.44 3.81
#